data_AF-A0AAW1XR38-F1
#
_entry.id   AF-A0AAW1XR38-F1
#
_cell.length_a   1.000
_cell.length_b   1.000
_cell.length_c   1.000
_cell.angle_alpha   90.00
_cell.angle_beta   90.00
_cell.angle_gamma   90.00
#
_symmetry.space_group_name_H-M   'P 1'
#
loop_
_entity.id
_entity.type
_entity.pdbx_description
1 polymer ?
#
loop_
_entity_poly.entity_id
_entity_poly.type
_entity_poly.pdbx_seq_one_letter_code
_entity_poly.pdbx_strand_id
1 'polypeptide(L)'
;MEGIVVRRVIPSDNSCLFNAVGYVMDHDKKKAPELRQVIAATVASDPTKYSEAFLGKPNEEYCAWILNPEKWGGAIELSILADYYGREIAAYDIQTTRCDLYGQEKNYSERVMLIYDGLHYDALAMSPFEEAPEEFDQTIFVVKDQSIRAVEGLTLNLVKEQQRKRSYTDTANFTLRCGVCQVGLIGQKEAVEHAKATGHVNFQEYR
;
A
#
# COMPACT_ATOMS: atom_id res chain seq x y z
N MET A 1 12.07 -10.47 22.66
CA MET A 1 12.37 -9.50 21.58
C MET A 1 11.95 -8.15 22.14
N GLU A 2 12.92 -7.34 22.58
CA GLU A 2 12.67 -5.98 23.05
C GLU A 2 12.85 -5.05 21.84
N GLY A 3 11.82 -4.28 21.51
CA GLY A 3 11.80 -3.40 20.36
C GLY A 3 10.40 -2.84 20.13
N ILE A 4 10.29 -1.87 19.25
CA ILE A 4 9.02 -1.24 18.89
C ILE A 4 8.76 -1.39 17.39
N VAL A 5 7.50 -1.35 16.99
CA VAL A 5 7.14 -1.24 15.58
C VAL A 5 7.21 0.23 15.17
N VAL A 6 7.94 0.51 14.10
CA VAL A 6 8.10 1.86 13.52
C VAL A 6 7.53 1.92 12.10
N ARG A 7 6.95 3.07 11.74
CA ARG A 7 6.57 3.41 10.37
C ARG A 7 7.78 4.06 9.69
N ARG A 8 8.35 3.38 8.68
CA ARG A 8 9.40 3.95 7.83
C ARG A 8 8.74 4.64 6.65
N VAL A 9 8.85 5.97 6.65
CA VAL A 9 8.24 6.82 5.62
C VAL A 9 8.91 6.59 4.26
N ILE A 10 8.09 6.40 3.26
CA ILE A 10 8.41 6.22 1.86
C ILE A 10 8.06 7.52 1.11
N PRO A 11 8.87 7.95 0.12
CA PRO A 11 8.55 9.13 -0.66
C PRO A 11 7.18 9.02 -1.35
N SER A 12 6.42 10.11 -1.35
CA SER A 12 5.13 10.20 -2.06
C SER A 12 5.35 10.52 -3.54
N ASP A 13 5.77 9.50 -4.29
CA ASP A 13 6.21 9.58 -5.70
C ASP A 13 5.37 8.72 -6.65
N ASN A 14 4.09 8.50 -6.33
CA ASN A 14 3.17 7.59 -7.03
C ASN A 14 3.62 6.12 -7.06
N SER A 15 4.74 5.80 -6.41
CA SER A 15 5.35 4.48 -6.36
C SER A 15 5.54 3.97 -4.94
N CYS A 16 4.90 4.63 -3.95
CA CYS A 16 5.01 4.30 -2.53
C CYS A 16 4.78 2.83 -2.21
N LEU A 17 3.76 2.18 -2.80
CA LEU A 17 3.51 0.74 -2.61
C LEU A 17 4.72 -0.11 -2.97
N PHE A 18 5.31 0.12 -4.15
CA PHE A 18 6.43 -0.68 -4.63
C PHE A 18 7.70 -0.40 -3.83
N ASN A 19 7.95 0.86 -3.47
CA ASN A 19 9.09 1.24 -2.66
C ASN A 19 8.95 0.74 -1.21
N ALA A 20 7.73 0.70 -0.66
CA ALA A 20 7.45 0.11 0.65
C ALA A 20 7.69 -1.40 0.63
N VAL A 21 7.19 -2.10 -0.40
CA VAL A 21 7.47 -3.54 -0.60
C VAL A 21 8.98 -3.78 -0.76
N GLY A 22 9.66 -2.98 -1.60
CA GLY A 22 11.10 -3.07 -1.79
C GLY A 22 11.88 -2.88 -0.50
N TYR A 23 11.45 -1.98 0.37
CA TYR A 23 12.08 -1.81 1.68
C TYR A 23 11.88 -3.02 2.58
N VAL A 24 10.65 -3.51 2.72
CA VAL A 24 10.41 -4.64 3.65
C VAL A 24 10.93 -5.97 3.14
N MET A 25 11.16 -6.12 1.83
CA MET A 25 11.73 -7.33 1.24
C MET A 25 13.26 -7.27 1.12
N ASP A 26 13.80 -6.13 0.65
CA ASP A 26 15.19 -6.01 0.20
C ASP A 26 15.94 -4.84 0.86
N HIS A 27 15.34 -4.12 1.80
CA HIS A 27 15.85 -2.87 2.37
C HIS A 27 16.18 -1.79 1.32
N ASP A 28 15.43 -1.77 0.20
CA ASP A 28 15.62 -0.81 -0.89
C ASP A 28 14.34 -0.04 -1.22
N LYS A 29 14.35 1.27 -0.95
CA LYS A 29 13.25 2.21 -1.22
C LYS A 29 13.16 2.69 -2.68
N LYS A 30 13.90 2.10 -3.60
CA LYS A 30 13.95 2.48 -5.03
C LYS A 30 13.61 1.33 -5.97
N LYS A 31 12.97 0.29 -5.45
CA LYS A 31 12.60 -0.93 -6.17
C LYS A 31 11.43 -0.78 -7.15
N ALA A 32 10.74 0.35 -7.15
CA ALA A 32 9.54 0.54 -7.98
C ALA A 32 9.70 0.15 -9.47
N PRO A 33 10.77 0.54 -10.19
CA PRO A 33 10.91 0.18 -11.60
C PRO A 33 11.01 -1.33 -11.81
N GLU A 34 11.74 -2.03 -10.94
CA GLU A 34 11.93 -3.49 -11.01
C GLU A 34 10.62 -4.22 -10.71
N LEU A 35 9.94 -3.85 -9.62
CA LEU A 35 8.72 -4.53 -9.20
C LEU A 35 7.58 -4.34 -10.21
N ARG A 36 7.47 -3.17 -10.84
CA ARG A 36 6.51 -2.96 -11.94
C ARG A 36 6.78 -3.89 -13.13
N GLN A 37 8.05 -4.15 -13.46
CA GLN A 37 8.41 -5.10 -14.52
C GLN A 37 8.02 -6.53 -14.15
N VAL A 38 8.28 -6.94 -12.90
CA VAL A 38 7.85 -8.24 -12.37
C VAL A 38 6.34 -8.42 -12.49
N ILE A 39 5.57 -7.40 -12.11
CA ILE A 39 4.11 -7.44 -12.20
C ILE A 39 3.64 -7.52 -13.65
N ALA A 40 4.15 -6.66 -14.53
CA ALA A 40 3.79 -6.69 -15.95
C ALA A 40 4.10 -8.05 -16.60
N ALA A 41 5.28 -8.62 -16.31
CA ALA A 41 5.65 -9.94 -16.79
C ALA A 41 4.74 -11.05 -16.23
N THR A 42 4.37 -10.97 -14.95
CA THR A 42 3.47 -11.93 -14.32
C THR A 42 2.08 -11.86 -14.95
N VAL A 43 1.53 -10.65 -15.12
CA VAL A 43 0.23 -10.42 -15.75
C VAL A 43 0.21 -10.93 -17.20
N ALA A 44 1.26 -10.66 -17.96
CA ALA A 44 1.38 -11.11 -19.35
C ALA A 44 1.53 -12.63 -19.50
N SER A 45 2.09 -13.32 -18.50
CA SER A 45 2.35 -14.76 -18.57
C SER A 45 1.10 -15.63 -18.35
N ASP A 46 0.06 -15.09 -17.72
CA ASP A 46 -1.22 -15.80 -17.54
C ASP A 46 -2.44 -14.90 -17.83
N PRO A 47 -2.73 -14.63 -19.12
CA PRO A 47 -3.89 -13.80 -19.51
C PRO A 47 -5.24 -14.44 -19.17
N THR A 48 -5.26 -15.74 -18.85
CA THR A 48 -6.50 -16.44 -18.45
C THR A 48 -6.85 -16.07 -17.02
N LYS A 49 -5.89 -16.12 -16.10
CA LYS A 49 -6.06 -15.64 -14.72
C LYS A 49 -6.23 -14.12 -14.70
N TYR A 50 -5.31 -13.39 -15.33
CA TYR A 50 -5.31 -11.93 -15.38
C TYR A 50 -6.11 -11.43 -16.57
N SER A 51 -7.39 -11.81 -16.59
CA SER A 51 -8.37 -11.41 -17.60
C SER A 51 -8.84 -9.98 -17.40
N GLU A 52 -9.52 -9.41 -18.39
CA GLU A 52 -10.12 -8.07 -18.28
C GLU A 52 -11.11 -7.95 -17.12
N ALA A 53 -11.86 -9.01 -16.83
CA ALA A 53 -12.76 -9.04 -15.68
C ALA A 53 -12.02 -8.96 -14.33
N PHE A 54 -10.81 -9.53 -14.26
CA PHE A 54 -9.97 -9.49 -13.06
C PHE A 54 -9.26 -8.13 -12.90
N LEU A 55 -8.72 -7.60 -14.00
CA LEU A 55 -7.89 -6.40 -14.02
C LEU A 55 -8.70 -5.09 -14.14
N GLY A 56 -9.98 -5.17 -14.56
CA GLY A 56 -10.81 -4.03 -14.92
C GLY A 56 -10.41 -3.35 -16.23
N LYS A 57 -9.51 -3.96 -17.00
CA LYS A 57 -9.05 -3.51 -18.33
C LYS A 57 -8.35 -4.64 -19.09
N PRO A 58 -8.23 -4.55 -20.43
CA PRO A 58 -7.50 -5.56 -21.21
C PRO A 58 -6.10 -5.83 -20.66
N ASN A 59 -5.68 -7.09 -20.69
CA ASN A 59 -4.41 -7.55 -20.11
C ASN A 59 -3.20 -6.75 -20.62
N GLU A 60 -3.09 -6.56 -21.95
CA GLU A 60 -2.02 -5.75 -22.56
C GLU A 60 -2.05 -4.28 -22.11
N GLU A 61 -3.25 -3.71 -21.99
CA GLU A 61 -3.41 -2.34 -21.50
C GLU A 61 -3.00 -2.23 -20.02
N TYR A 62 -3.28 -3.24 -19.20
CA TYR A 62 -2.84 -3.29 -17.82
C TYR A 62 -1.32 -3.35 -17.71
N CYS A 63 -0.66 -4.18 -18.52
CA CYS A 63 0.80 -4.28 -18.57
C CYS A 63 1.43 -2.92 -18.90
N ALA A 64 0.91 -2.20 -19.90
CA ALA A 64 1.39 -0.86 -20.22
C ALA A 64 1.08 0.15 -19.09
N TRP A 65 -0.09 0.04 -18.46
CA TRP A 65 -0.52 0.90 -17.36
C TRP A 65 0.37 0.75 -16.12
N ILE A 66 0.68 -0.47 -15.69
CA ILE A 66 1.45 -0.71 -14.46
C ILE A 66 2.91 -0.31 -14.58
N LEU A 67 3.47 -0.31 -15.80
CA LEU A 67 4.83 0.15 -16.08
C LEU A 67 4.97 1.68 -15.97
N ASN A 68 3.88 2.43 -15.99
CA ASN A 68 3.92 3.88 -15.86
C ASN A 68 4.16 4.29 -14.38
N PRO A 69 5.22 5.06 -14.07
CA PRO A 69 5.57 5.44 -12.69
C PRO A 69 4.51 6.30 -12.00
N GLU A 70 3.64 6.96 -12.75
CA GLU A 70 2.53 7.78 -12.23
C GLU A 70 1.33 6.94 -11.77
N LYS A 71 1.32 5.63 -12.04
CA LYS A 71 0.19 4.75 -11.70
C LYS A 71 0.42 4.05 -10.38
N TRP A 72 -0.57 4.09 -9.51
CA TRP A 72 -0.51 3.48 -8.20
C TRP A 72 -0.79 1.99 -8.28
N GLY A 73 -0.07 1.18 -7.52
CA GLY A 73 -0.45 -0.20 -7.29
C GLY A 73 -1.55 -0.32 -6.24
N GLY A 74 -2.09 -1.52 -6.08
CA GLY A 74 -3.01 -1.87 -5.01
C GLY A 74 -3.02 -3.37 -4.71
N ALA A 75 -4.21 -3.91 -4.45
CA ALA A 75 -4.37 -5.30 -4.02
C ALA A 75 -3.87 -6.33 -5.04
N ILE A 76 -4.03 -6.07 -6.35
CA ILE A 76 -3.55 -6.96 -7.41
C ILE A 76 -2.01 -7.05 -7.36
N GLU A 77 -1.34 -5.91 -7.28
CA GLU A 77 0.11 -5.82 -7.18
C GLU A 77 0.63 -6.52 -5.93
N LEU A 78 0.01 -6.28 -4.76
CA LEU A 78 0.41 -6.92 -3.50
C LEU A 78 0.26 -8.44 -3.56
N SER A 79 -0.83 -8.95 -4.17
CA SER A 79 -1.01 -10.39 -4.35
C SER A 79 0.06 -10.99 -5.26
N ILE A 80 0.41 -10.32 -6.35
CA ILE A 80 1.46 -10.79 -7.28
C ILE A 80 2.83 -10.76 -6.60
N LEU A 81 3.14 -9.69 -5.87
CA LEU A 81 4.42 -9.53 -5.20
C LEU A 81 4.59 -10.50 -4.03
N ALA A 82 3.53 -10.81 -3.29
CA ALA A 82 3.55 -11.87 -2.27
C ALA A 82 3.92 -13.24 -2.91
N ASP A 83 3.31 -13.56 -4.05
CA ASP A 83 3.61 -14.79 -4.79
C ASP A 83 5.05 -14.79 -5.34
N TYR A 84 5.52 -13.67 -5.90
CA TYR A 84 6.86 -13.52 -6.45
C TYR A 84 7.96 -13.68 -5.41
N TYR A 85 7.82 -13.05 -4.24
CA TYR A 85 8.78 -13.17 -3.15
C TYR A 85 8.65 -14.47 -2.35
N GLY A 86 7.54 -15.20 -2.52
CA GLY A 86 7.25 -16.39 -1.72
C GLY A 86 7.02 -16.07 -0.24
N ARG A 87 6.40 -14.92 0.04
CA ARG A 87 6.22 -14.36 1.39
C ARG A 87 4.85 -13.72 1.53
N GLU A 88 4.28 -13.79 2.72
CA GLU A 88 3.06 -13.05 3.02
C GLU A 88 3.32 -11.55 3.14
N ILE A 89 2.34 -10.76 2.72
CA ILE A 89 2.35 -9.31 2.93
C ILE A 89 1.11 -8.96 3.77
N ALA A 90 1.31 -8.44 4.98
CA ALA A 90 0.25 -7.91 5.81
C ALA A 90 0.13 -6.40 5.63
N ALA A 91 -0.93 -5.93 4.98
CA ALA A 91 -1.20 -4.51 4.80
C ALA A 91 -2.22 -4.02 5.83
N TYR A 92 -1.79 -3.14 6.74
CA TYR A 92 -2.62 -2.59 7.80
C TYR A 92 -3.22 -1.25 7.36
N ASP A 93 -4.55 -1.17 7.29
CA ASP A 93 -5.28 0.05 6.94
C ASP A 93 -5.56 0.86 8.22
N ILE A 94 -5.06 2.09 8.28
CA ILE A 94 -5.20 2.96 9.46
C ILE A 94 -6.66 3.31 9.71
N GLN A 95 -7.41 3.67 8.67
CA GLN A 95 -8.79 4.15 8.80
C GLN A 95 -9.70 3.10 9.45
N THR A 96 -9.63 1.87 8.92
CA THR A 96 -10.50 0.76 9.29
C THR A 96 -9.89 -0.16 10.36
N THR A 97 -8.59 -0.02 10.65
CA THR A 97 -7.80 -0.89 11.54
C THR A 97 -7.75 -2.36 11.10
N ARG A 98 -8.17 -2.66 9.87
CA ARG A 98 -8.13 -4.02 9.30
C ARG A 98 -6.70 -4.36 8.83
N CYS A 99 -6.42 -5.65 8.78
CA CYS A 99 -5.20 -6.19 8.18
C CYS A 99 -5.61 -7.07 6.99
N ASP A 100 -5.20 -6.67 5.79
CA ASP A 100 -5.39 -7.42 4.56
C ASP A 100 -4.12 -8.29 4.34
N LEU A 101 -4.26 -9.61 4.41
CA LEU A 101 -3.15 -10.56 4.35
C LEU A 101 -3.06 -11.25 2.99
N TYR A 102 -2.06 -10.86 2.20
CA TYR A 102 -1.78 -11.40 0.88
C TYR A 102 -0.85 -12.63 0.99
N GLY A 103 -1.17 -13.69 0.24
CA GLY A 103 -0.39 -14.94 0.24
C GLY A 103 -0.75 -15.95 1.34
N GLN A 104 -1.78 -15.68 2.18
CA GLN A 104 -2.13 -16.51 3.33
C GLN A 104 -2.46 -17.98 3.00
N GLU A 105 -2.99 -18.24 1.80
CA GLU A 105 -3.37 -19.59 1.36
C GLU A 105 -2.18 -20.40 0.82
N LYS A 106 -1.00 -19.79 0.72
CA LYS A 106 0.20 -20.38 0.10
C LYS A 106 1.12 -21.07 1.10
N ASN A 107 0.81 -21.03 2.39
CA ASN A 107 1.63 -21.57 3.47
C ASN A 107 3.07 -21.01 3.50
N TYR A 108 3.26 -19.73 3.15
CA TYR A 108 4.56 -19.09 3.28
C TYR A 108 5.01 -19.06 4.75
N SER A 109 6.31 -19.24 4.97
CA SER A 109 6.88 -19.26 6.33
C SER A 109 7.24 -17.89 6.86
N GLU A 110 7.22 -16.87 6.01
CA GLU A 110 7.70 -15.52 6.28
C GLU A 110 6.64 -14.50 5.89
N ARG A 111 6.57 -13.41 6.66
CA ARG A 111 5.63 -12.31 6.50
C ARG A 111 6.36 -10.98 6.65
N VAL A 112 5.97 -10.02 5.82
CA VAL A 112 6.35 -8.60 5.94
C VAL A 112 5.11 -7.76 6.22
N MET A 113 5.30 -6.51 6.66
CA MET A 113 4.19 -5.65 7.06
C MET A 113 4.27 -4.27 6.42
N LEU A 114 3.13 -3.78 5.94
CA LEU A 114 2.93 -2.46 5.38
C LEU A 114 1.84 -1.73 6.18
N ILE A 115 1.86 -0.40 6.13
CA ILE A 115 0.78 0.42 6.66
C ILE A 115 0.23 1.33 5.56
N TYR A 116 -1.09 1.46 5.50
CA TYR A 116 -1.82 2.20 4.49
C TYR A 116 -2.71 3.26 5.15
N ASP A 117 -2.60 4.50 4.69
CA ASP A 117 -3.31 5.63 5.26
C ASP A 117 -4.51 6.11 4.44
N GLY A 118 -4.97 5.32 3.47
CA GLY A 118 -6.06 5.70 2.56
C GLY A 118 -5.59 6.33 1.25
N LEU A 119 -4.32 6.72 1.16
CA LEU A 119 -3.68 7.24 -0.05
C LEU A 119 -2.27 6.69 -0.28
N HIS A 120 -1.53 6.46 0.79
CA HIS A 120 -0.10 6.19 0.77
C HIS A 120 0.25 4.92 1.54
N TYR A 121 1.25 4.19 1.04
CA TYR A 121 1.82 3.01 1.67
C TYR A 121 3.19 3.31 2.26
N ASP A 122 3.39 2.88 3.50
CA ASP A 122 4.69 2.90 4.16
C ASP A 122 5.10 1.51 4.65
N ALA A 123 6.39 1.36 4.89
CA ALA A 123 6.94 0.14 5.46
C ALA A 123 6.80 0.11 6.98
N LEU A 124 6.54 -1.08 7.53
CA LEU A 124 6.61 -1.33 8.96
C LEU A 124 7.80 -2.22 9.28
N ALA A 125 8.56 -1.85 10.30
CA ALA A 125 9.70 -2.60 10.79
C ALA A 125 9.67 -2.70 12.32
N MET A 126 10.25 -3.76 12.85
CA MET A 126 10.66 -3.81 14.25
C MET A 126 12.03 -3.15 14.37
N SER A 127 12.18 -2.23 15.31
CA SER A 127 13.43 -1.50 15.55
C SER A 127 13.69 -1.33 17.05
N PRO A 128 14.94 -1.13 17.50
CA PRO A 128 15.24 -0.97 18.94
C PRO A 128 14.53 0.23 19.58
N PHE A 129 14.38 1.34 18.85
CA PHE A 129 13.70 2.57 19.27
C PHE A 129 13.26 3.39 18.04
N GLU A 130 12.44 4.43 18.24
CA GLU A 130 11.74 5.15 17.16
C GLU A 130 12.67 5.75 16.10
N GLU A 131 13.77 6.36 16.54
CA GLU A 131 14.76 7.01 15.68
C GLU A 131 15.98 6.12 15.38
N ALA A 132 15.89 4.82 15.64
CA ALA A 132 17.00 3.91 15.36
C ALA A 132 17.31 3.91 13.85
N PRO A 133 18.60 3.85 13.46
CA PRO A 133 18.98 3.70 12.06
C PRO A 133 18.31 2.50 11.39
N GLU A 134 17.98 2.64 10.10
CA GLU A 134 17.29 1.61 9.29
C GLU A 134 18.08 0.30 9.18
N GLU A 135 19.39 0.31 9.41
CA GLU A 135 20.24 -0.89 9.46
C GLU A 135 19.90 -1.85 10.61
N PHE A 136 19.20 -1.36 11.65
CA PHE A 136 18.74 -2.17 12.79
C PHE A 136 17.33 -2.72 12.59
N ASP A 137 16.69 -2.44 11.46
CA ASP A 137 15.32 -2.85 11.21
C ASP A 137 15.24 -4.35 10.92
N GLN A 138 14.33 -5.01 11.63
CA GLN A 138 13.80 -6.29 11.22
C GLN A 138 12.49 -6.07 10.47
N THR A 139 12.45 -6.48 9.20
CA THR A 139 11.30 -6.32 8.30
C THR A 139 10.62 -7.64 7.93
N ILE A 140 11.35 -8.76 8.04
CA ILE A 140 10.87 -10.11 7.74
C ILE A 140 10.66 -10.90 9.04
N PHE A 141 9.49 -11.51 9.18
CA PHE A 141 9.05 -12.23 10.37
C PHE A 141 8.61 -13.66 10.06
N VAL A 142 9.00 -14.62 10.88
CA VAL A 142 8.63 -16.04 10.69
C VAL A 142 7.23 -16.31 11.23
N VAL A 143 6.32 -16.79 10.38
CA VAL A 143 4.88 -16.98 10.67
C VAL A 143 4.61 -18.08 11.70
N LYS A 144 5.41 -19.15 11.68
CA LYS A 144 5.23 -20.31 12.58
C LYS A 144 5.74 -20.07 14.01
N ASP A 145 6.42 -18.96 14.24
CA ASP A 145 6.92 -18.59 15.56
C ASP A 145 5.84 -17.81 16.34
N GLN A 146 5.72 -18.06 17.64
CA GLN A 146 4.87 -17.25 18.51
C GLN A 146 5.30 -15.77 18.54
N SER A 147 6.55 -15.48 18.17
CA SER A 147 7.09 -14.12 18.07
C SER A 147 6.32 -13.23 17.09
N ILE A 148 5.76 -13.77 16.00
CA ILE A 148 4.99 -12.95 15.05
C ILE A 148 3.74 -12.37 15.69
N ARG A 149 3.07 -13.12 16.58
CA ARG A 149 1.86 -12.65 17.26
C ARG A 149 2.14 -11.44 18.16
N ALA A 150 3.32 -11.40 18.76
CA ALA A 150 3.75 -10.26 19.56
C ALA A 150 3.96 -9.03 18.67
N VAL A 151 4.65 -9.20 17.54
CA VAL A 151 4.88 -8.12 16.57
C VAL A 151 3.56 -7.62 15.98
N GLU A 152 2.64 -8.50 15.58
CA GLU A 152 1.31 -8.14 15.11
C GLU A 152 0.50 -7.36 16.15
N GLY A 153 0.61 -7.76 17.42
CA GLY A 153 0.00 -7.01 18.54
C GLY A 153 0.56 -5.59 18.66
N LEU A 154 1.87 -5.43 18.54
CA LEU A 154 2.53 -4.11 18.53
C LEU A 154 2.12 -3.28 17.30
N THR A 155 2.08 -3.90 16.12
CA THR A 155 1.63 -3.26 14.88
C THR A 155 0.19 -2.78 15.01
N LEU A 156 -0.71 -3.61 15.53
CA LEU A 156 -2.11 -3.22 15.73
C LEU A 156 -2.25 -2.06 16.72
N ASN A 157 -1.42 -2.00 17.76
CA ASN A 157 -1.39 -0.87 18.68
C ASN A 157 -0.95 0.43 17.99
N LEU A 158 0.10 0.38 17.16
CA LEU A 158 0.55 1.50 16.34
C LEU A 158 -0.56 1.98 15.40
N VAL A 159 -1.22 1.06 14.70
CA VAL A 159 -2.32 1.34 13.77
C VAL A 159 -3.50 2.02 14.50
N LYS A 160 -3.90 1.50 15.66
CA LYS A 160 -4.95 2.11 16.50
C LYS A 160 -4.56 3.50 17.02
N GLU A 161 -3.28 3.71 17.33
CA GLU A 161 -2.79 5.04 17.71
C GLU A 161 -2.87 6.02 16.54
N GLN A 162 -2.41 5.64 15.35
CA GLN A 162 -2.52 6.43 14.13
C GLN A 162 -3.97 6.73 13.76
N GLN A 163 -4.87 5.74 13.94
CA GLN A 163 -6.31 5.94 13.72
C GLN A 163 -6.89 6.97 14.70
N ARG A 164 -6.58 6.87 16.00
CA ARG A 164 -7.01 7.83 17.02
C ARG A 164 -6.51 9.24 16.72
N LYS A 165 -5.28 9.35 16.20
CA LYS A 165 -4.68 10.62 15.73
C LYS A 165 -5.26 11.11 14.40
N ARG A 166 -6.12 10.32 13.73
CA ARG A 166 -6.64 10.58 12.38
C ARG A 166 -5.53 10.81 11.36
N SER A 167 -4.44 10.06 11.47
CA SER A 167 -3.31 10.06 10.53
C SER A 167 -3.63 9.26 9.26
N TYR A 168 -4.79 9.51 8.65
CA TYR A 168 -5.27 8.87 7.44
C TYR A 168 -6.12 9.85 6.61
N THR A 169 -6.23 9.56 5.32
CA THR A 169 -7.04 10.30 4.36
C THR A 169 -8.31 9.52 4.07
N ASP A 170 -9.47 10.03 4.51
CA ASP A 170 -10.76 9.43 4.22
C ASP A 170 -11.22 9.80 2.81
N THR A 171 -10.76 9.07 1.80
CA THR A 171 -11.11 9.33 0.39
C THR A 171 -12.61 9.15 0.09
N ALA A 172 -13.38 8.56 0.99
CA ALA A 172 -14.83 8.45 0.83
C ALA A 172 -15.58 9.69 1.31
N ASN A 173 -15.12 10.35 2.37
CA ASN A 173 -15.86 11.43 3.03
C ASN A 173 -15.12 12.78 3.13
N PHE A 174 -13.89 12.88 2.62
CA PHE A 174 -13.15 14.14 2.65
C PHE A 174 -13.85 15.26 1.88
N THR A 175 -13.82 16.47 2.44
CA THR A 175 -14.39 17.65 1.82
C THR A 175 -13.40 18.28 0.84
N LEU A 176 -13.80 18.32 -0.42
CA LEU A 176 -13.05 18.90 -1.53
C LEU A 176 -13.69 20.19 -1.98
N ARG A 177 -12.87 21.19 -2.30
CA ARG A 177 -13.31 22.39 -2.99
C ARG A 177 -12.75 22.39 -4.40
N CYS A 178 -13.61 22.59 -5.38
CA CYS A 178 -13.15 22.83 -6.74
C CYS A 178 -12.46 24.20 -6.81
N GLY A 179 -11.17 24.23 -7.18
CA GLY A 179 -10.40 25.48 -7.29
C GLY A 179 -10.87 26.41 -8.40
N VAL A 180 -11.71 25.94 -9.34
CA VAL A 180 -12.22 26.73 -10.47
C VAL A 180 -13.57 27.39 -10.14
N CYS A 181 -14.54 26.61 -9.65
CA CYS A 181 -15.90 27.09 -9.41
C CYS A 181 -16.31 27.16 -7.93
N GLN A 182 -15.39 26.80 -7.02
CA GLN A 182 -15.55 26.88 -5.57
C GLN A 182 -16.66 26.00 -4.97
N VAL A 183 -17.26 25.10 -5.77
CA VAL A 183 -18.22 24.10 -5.28
C VAL A 183 -17.55 23.17 -4.26
N GLY A 184 -18.21 22.98 -3.12
CA GLY A 184 -17.85 21.97 -2.13
C GLY A 184 -18.38 20.60 -2.56
N LEU A 185 -17.54 19.59 -2.43
CA LEU A 185 -17.74 18.22 -2.89
C LEU A 185 -17.37 17.29 -1.74
N ILE A 186 -18.09 16.19 -1.60
CA ILE A 186 -17.85 15.20 -0.56
C ILE A 186 -17.33 13.92 -1.22
N GLY A 187 -16.09 13.58 -0.89
CA GLY A 187 -15.44 12.37 -1.35
C GLY A 187 -15.02 12.37 -2.82
N GLN A 188 -14.33 11.31 -3.21
CA GLN A 188 -13.84 11.14 -4.57
C GLN A 188 -14.98 10.99 -5.58
N LYS A 189 -16.11 10.40 -5.19
CA LYS A 189 -17.23 10.16 -6.10
C LYS A 189 -17.80 11.47 -6.65
N GLU A 190 -18.11 12.43 -5.78
CA GLU A 190 -18.63 13.73 -6.21
C GLU A 190 -17.58 14.51 -7.02
N ALA A 191 -16.29 14.41 -6.66
CA ALA A 191 -15.22 15.04 -7.43
C ALA A 191 -15.09 14.49 -8.86
N VAL A 192 -15.22 13.18 -9.04
CA VAL A 192 -15.21 12.54 -10.37
C VAL A 192 -16.45 12.92 -11.17
N GLU A 193 -17.64 12.92 -10.55
CA GLU A 193 -18.88 13.35 -11.20
C GLU A 193 -18.81 14.82 -11.63
N HIS A 194 -18.28 15.69 -10.76
CA HIS A 194 -18.04 17.10 -11.04
C HIS A 194 -17.06 17.30 -12.19
N ALA A 195 -15.91 16.61 -12.16
CA ALA A 195 -14.91 16.68 -13.22
C ALA A 195 -15.48 16.25 -14.58
N LYS A 196 -16.32 15.21 -14.60
CA LYS A 196 -17.00 14.77 -15.83
C LYS A 196 -18.02 15.78 -16.33
N ALA A 197 -18.77 16.41 -15.43
CA ALA A 197 -19.80 17.37 -15.80
C ALA A 197 -19.24 18.72 -16.25
N THR A 198 -18.13 19.19 -15.66
CA THR A 198 -17.62 20.56 -15.86
C THR A 198 -16.23 20.62 -16.50
N GLY A 199 -15.51 19.51 -16.61
CA GLY A 199 -14.11 19.47 -17.03
C GLY A 199 -13.12 20.00 -15.97
N HIS A 200 -13.57 20.27 -14.74
CA HIS A 200 -12.70 20.80 -13.69
C HIS A 200 -11.96 19.67 -12.97
N VAL A 201 -10.62 19.75 -12.92
CA VAL A 201 -9.78 18.72 -12.27
C VAL A 201 -8.93 19.26 -11.11
N ASN A 202 -9.02 20.57 -10.82
CA ASN A 202 -8.32 21.19 -9.69
C ASN A 202 -9.18 21.10 -8.43
N PHE A 203 -8.88 20.15 -7.55
CA PHE A 203 -9.56 19.94 -6.28
C PHE A 203 -8.58 20.15 -5.11
N GLN A 204 -9.02 20.86 -4.08
CA GLN A 204 -8.25 21.07 -2.86
C GLN A 204 -9.07 20.56 -1.67
N GLU A 205 -8.48 19.71 -0.85
CA GLU A 205 -9.09 19.35 0.42
C GLU A 205 -9.15 20.59 1.33
N TYR A 206 -10.29 20.79 1.98
CA TYR A 206 -10.45 21.83 2.99
C TYR A 206 -11.11 21.22 4.22
N ARG A 207 -10.74 21.74 5.40
CA ARG A 207 -11.33 21.39 6.69
C ARG A 207 -12.18 22.53 7.20
#